data_AF-A0A7W1CS66-F1
#
_entry.id   AF-A0A7W1CS66-F1
#
_cell.length_a   1.000
_cell.length_b   1.000
_cell.length_c   1.000
_cell.angle_alpha   90.00
_cell.angle_beta   90.00
_cell.angle_gamma   90.00
#
_symmetry.space_group_name_H-M   'P 1'
#
loop_
_entity.id
_entity.type
_entity.pdbx_description
1 polymer ?
#
loop_
_entity_poly.entity_id
_entity_poly.type
_entity_poly.pdbx_seq_one_letter_code
_entity_poly.pdbx_strand_id
1 'polypeptide(L)'
;MKTITLLALAFVTQAGDVAAQQAPGDANNPATKRVAFAQHCFWTGEMKLGQIEGVVRTEAGFFNGREVTLVEYAPERLALKDLARLAKQAGVADAVHLDPGSSASLAGITAGQPLDESYRTAPASDQKKQIQGTRFARLQLSAGQATKVNAFARQNPGKALEWLTPVQREQIKGAN
;
A
#
# COMPACT_ATOMS: atom_id res chain seq x y z
N MET A 1 -17.29 -63.70 31.27
CA MET A 1 -16.81 -63.39 29.90
C MET A 1 -16.52 -61.89 29.81
N LYS A 2 -15.24 -61.58 29.55
CA LYS A 2 -14.62 -60.39 28.95
C LYS A 2 -15.01 -58.96 29.39
N THR A 3 -14.02 -58.35 30.05
CA THR A 3 -13.69 -56.95 30.33
C THR A 3 -13.94 -56.00 29.16
N ILE A 4 -14.50 -54.82 29.44
CA ILE A 4 -14.64 -53.69 28.52
C ILE A 4 -13.46 -52.73 28.79
N THR A 5 -12.61 -52.53 27.78
CA THR A 5 -11.52 -51.56 27.77
C THR A 5 -12.03 -50.22 27.27
N LEU A 6 -11.91 -49.16 28.07
CA LEU A 6 -12.07 -47.77 27.61
C LEU A 6 -10.88 -47.38 26.74
N LEU A 7 -11.15 -46.87 25.53
CA LEU A 7 -10.17 -46.20 24.67
C LEU A 7 -10.49 -44.71 24.67
N ALA A 8 -9.63 -43.90 25.29
CA ALA A 8 -9.60 -42.45 25.09
C ALA A 8 -8.43 -42.15 24.15
N LEU A 9 -8.70 -41.55 22.99
CA LEU A 9 -7.68 -40.93 22.16
C LEU A 9 -8.14 -39.52 21.77
N ALA A 10 -7.28 -38.56 22.08
CA ALA A 10 -7.51 -37.12 22.03
C ALA A 10 -7.59 -36.58 20.60
N PHE A 11 -8.50 -35.62 20.38
CA PHE A 11 -8.51 -34.77 19.21
C PHE A 11 -7.36 -33.75 19.32
N VAL A 12 -6.40 -33.82 18.40
CA VAL A 12 -5.44 -32.75 18.16
C VAL A 12 -6.08 -31.75 17.21
N THR A 13 -6.47 -30.58 17.73
CA THR A 13 -6.80 -29.42 16.91
C THR A 13 -5.50 -28.72 16.51
N GLN A 14 -5.14 -28.81 15.23
CA GLN A 14 -4.13 -27.92 14.65
C GLN A 14 -4.83 -26.67 14.11
N ALA A 15 -4.70 -25.57 14.85
CA ALA A 15 -4.82 -24.23 14.30
C ALA A 15 -3.47 -23.88 13.68
N GLY A 16 -3.43 -23.77 12.35
CA GLY A 16 -2.23 -23.46 11.59
C GLY A 16 -2.54 -22.44 10.50
N ASP A 17 -2.11 -21.21 10.78
CA ASP A 17 -1.58 -20.20 9.84
C ASP A 17 -2.39 -19.85 8.59
N VAL A 18 -3.16 -18.75 8.70
CA VAL A 18 -3.52 -17.93 7.54
C VAL A 18 -2.28 -17.15 7.11
N ALA A 19 -1.39 -17.82 6.38
CA ALA A 19 -0.38 -17.13 5.59
C ALA A 19 -1.11 -16.19 4.62
N ALA A 20 -0.80 -14.90 4.68
CA ALA A 20 -1.26 -13.93 3.70
C ALA A 20 -0.75 -14.36 2.32
N GLN A 21 -1.65 -14.99 1.55
CA GLN A 21 -1.41 -15.33 0.16
C GLN A 21 -1.21 -14.01 -0.61
N GLN A 22 0.00 -13.82 -1.12
CA GLN A 22 0.27 -12.86 -2.17
C GLN A 22 -0.66 -13.18 -3.34
N ALA A 23 -1.54 -12.24 -3.69
CA ALA A 23 -2.46 -12.41 -4.81
C ALA A 23 -1.65 -12.58 -6.12
N PRO A 24 -1.97 -13.57 -6.96
CA PRO A 24 -1.37 -13.71 -8.28
C PRO A 24 -1.70 -12.49 -9.14
N GLY A 25 -0.69 -11.93 -9.81
CA GLY A 25 -0.86 -10.78 -10.69
C GLY A 25 -1.81 -11.07 -11.85
N ASP A 26 -2.86 -10.27 -11.97
CA ASP A 26 -3.82 -10.34 -13.06
C ASP A 26 -3.13 -10.09 -14.41
N ALA A 27 -3.34 -10.99 -15.38
CA ALA A 27 -2.67 -11.04 -16.69
C ALA A 27 -2.90 -9.84 -17.65
N ASN A 28 -3.49 -8.74 -17.16
CA ASN A 28 -3.69 -7.48 -17.90
C ASN A 28 -3.06 -6.26 -17.18
N ASN A 29 -2.29 -6.46 -16.12
CA ASN A 29 -1.63 -5.37 -15.40
C ASN A 29 -0.17 -5.26 -15.88
N PRO A 30 0.32 -4.08 -16.33
CA PRO A 30 1.74 -3.91 -16.64
C PRO A 30 2.57 -4.29 -15.41
N ALA A 31 3.70 -4.98 -15.63
CA ALA A 31 4.57 -5.41 -14.55
C ALA A 31 5.01 -4.21 -13.71
N THR A 32 4.58 -4.16 -12.45
CA THR A 32 4.94 -3.07 -11.53
C THR A 32 6.29 -3.36 -10.85
N LYS A 33 6.93 -2.30 -10.35
CA LYS A 33 8.10 -2.39 -9.48
C LYS A 33 7.81 -1.73 -8.14
N ARG A 34 8.56 -2.10 -7.11
CA ARG A 34 8.38 -1.58 -5.75
C ARG A 34 9.56 -0.75 -5.28
N VAL A 35 9.27 0.22 -4.42
CA VAL A 35 10.24 1.03 -3.70
C VAL A 35 9.58 1.58 -2.45
N ALA A 36 10.28 1.62 -1.32
CA ALA A 36 9.78 2.29 -0.12
C ALA A 36 10.49 3.62 0.10
N PHE A 37 9.70 4.65 0.39
CA PHE A 37 10.18 5.99 0.72
C PHE A 37 10.03 6.25 2.22
N ALA A 38 11.17 6.42 2.90
CA ALA A 38 11.19 6.81 4.31
C ALA A 38 10.99 8.32 4.46
N GLN A 39 10.19 8.69 5.46
CA GLN A 39 9.71 10.05 5.66
C GLN A 39 9.21 10.25 7.10
N HIS A 40 8.84 11.48 7.46
CA HIS A 40 8.33 11.79 8.79
C HIS A 40 6.95 11.22 9.09
N CYS A 41 6.03 11.21 8.11
CA CYS A 41 4.66 10.74 8.29
C CYS A 41 4.15 10.02 7.04
N PHE A 42 3.88 8.71 7.11
CA PHE A 42 3.39 7.94 5.96
C PHE A 42 1.99 8.37 5.51
N TRP A 43 1.18 9.04 6.33
CA TRP A 43 -0.14 9.54 5.88
C TRP A 43 0.02 10.64 4.84
N THR A 44 0.98 11.53 5.08
CA THR A 44 1.40 12.54 4.11
C THR A 44 2.09 11.88 2.91
N GLY A 45 2.85 10.82 3.14
CA GLY A 45 3.47 9.98 2.11
C GLY A 45 2.49 9.38 1.13
N GLU A 46 1.57 8.54 1.60
CA GLU A 46 0.54 7.91 0.78
C GLU A 46 -0.29 8.95 0.02
N MET A 47 -0.59 10.07 0.67
CA MET A 47 -1.31 11.18 0.04
C MET A 47 -0.51 11.76 -1.12
N LYS A 48 0.73 12.21 -0.90
CA LYS A 48 1.55 12.88 -1.93
C LYS A 48 2.04 11.93 -3.02
N LEU A 49 2.53 10.76 -2.64
CA LEU A 49 3.00 9.74 -3.59
C LEU A 49 1.86 9.22 -4.47
N GLY A 50 0.65 9.07 -3.91
CA GLY A 50 -0.52 8.69 -4.69
C GLY A 50 -0.90 9.70 -5.78
N GLN A 51 -0.51 10.98 -5.65
CA GLN A 51 -0.79 12.01 -6.67
C GLN A 51 0.09 11.87 -7.92
N ILE A 52 1.18 11.12 -7.85
CA ILE A 52 2.14 10.96 -8.96
C ILE A 52 1.56 10.02 -10.02
N GLU A 53 1.50 10.48 -11.27
CA GLU A 53 1.11 9.62 -12.40
C GLU A 53 2.12 8.50 -12.62
N GLY A 54 1.62 7.29 -12.84
CA GLY A 54 2.43 6.06 -12.88
C GLY A 54 2.60 5.35 -11.53
N VAL A 55 2.27 5.98 -10.40
CA VAL A 55 2.08 5.27 -9.11
C VAL A 55 0.75 4.52 -9.14
N VAL A 56 0.81 3.21 -8.90
CA VAL A 56 -0.32 2.28 -8.95
C VAL A 56 -0.87 2.01 -7.56
N ARG A 57 0.00 1.71 -6.59
CA ARG A 57 -0.39 1.43 -5.21
C ARG A 57 0.56 2.11 -4.23
N THR A 58 -0.01 2.55 -3.12
CA THR A 58 0.74 2.96 -1.93
C THR A 58 0.37 2.05 -0.75
N GLU A 59 1.23 1.93 0.23
CA GLU A 59 0.95 1.28 1.51
C GLU A 59 1.77 1.96 2.62
N ALA A 60 1.12 2.32 3.71
CA ALA A 60 1.79 2.80 4.91
C ALA A 60 2.46 1.63 5.65
N GLY A 61 3.69 1.82 6.08
CA GLY A 61 4.43 0.78 6.78
C GLY A 61 5.56 1.33 7.64
N PHE A 62 6.24 0.40 8.30
CA PHE A 62 7.42 0.65 9.08
C PHE A 62 8.58 -0.18 8.53
N PHE A 63 9.73 0.46 8.36
CA PHE A 63 10.96 -0.22 7.98
C PHE A 63 12.15 0.46 8.65
N ASN A 64 13.05 -0.35 9.22
CA ASN A 64 14.25 0.13 9.91
C ASN A 64 13.98 1.27 10.91
N GLY A 65 12.96 1.09 11.76
CA GLY A 65 12.57 2.04 12.81
C GLY A 65 11.93 3.34 12.30
N ARG A 66 11.60 3.46 11.02
CA ARG A 66 11.02 4.65 10.41
C ARG A 66 9.67 4.36 9.78
N GLU A 67 8.84 5.39 9.70
CA GLU A 67 7.68 5.38 8.83
C GLU A 67 8.13 5.40 7.37
N VAL A 68 7.51 4.53 6.57
CA VAL A 68 7.73 4.44 5.13
C VAL A 68 6.41 4.36 4.39
N THR A 69 6.42 4.79 3.13
CA THR A 69 5.37 4.43 2.17
C THR A 69 5.97 3.50 1.14
N LEU A 70 5.49 2.26 1.11
CA LEU A 70 5.78 1.32 0.03
C LEU A 70 4.97 1.71 -1.20
N VAL A 71 5.63 1.87 -2.33
CA VAL A 71 5.04 2.30 -3.59
C VAL A 71 5.23 1.20 -4.62
N GLU A 72 4.13 0.76 -5.23
CA GLU A 72 4.16 0.06 -6.50
C GLU A 72 3.93 1.06 -7.63
N TYR A 73 4.83 1.09 -8.60
CA TYR A 73 4.76 1.98 -9.75
C TYR A 73 4.94 1.20 -11.06
N ALA A 74 4.44 1.77 -12.14
CA ALA A 74 4.48 1.18 -13.46
C ALA A 74 5.71 1.73 -14.23
N PRO A 75 6.80 0.95 -14.37
CA PRO A 75 8.08 1.44 -14.90
C PRO A 75 8.03 1.84 -16.37
N GLU A 76 7.03 1.37 -17.12
CA GLU A 76 6.76 1.76 -18.50
C GLU A 76 6.21 3.19 -18.61
N ARG A 77 5.67 3.73 -17.52
CA ARG A 77 5.13 5.10 -17.44
C ARG A 77 5.93 6.03 -16.54
N LEU A 78 6.66 5.49 -15.57
CA LEU A 78 7.38 6.27 -14.57
C LEU A 78 8.70 5.60 -14.22
N ALA A 79 9.83 6.23 -14.60
CA ALA A 79 11.14 5.74 -14.21
C ALA A 79 11.38 5.95 -12.70
N LEU A 80 12.11 5.03 -12.06
CA LEU A 80 12.46 5.11 -10.63
C LEU A 80 13.11 6.44 -10.26
N LYS A 81 14.02 6.93 -11.12
CA LYS A 81 14.73 8.20 -10.91
C LYS A 81 13.77 9.39 -10.88
N ASP A 82 12.75 9.39 -11.74
CA ASP A 82 11.74 10.44 -11.77
C ASP A 82 10.77 10.34 -10.59
N LEU A 83 10.33 9.14 -10.23
CA LEU A 83 9.53 8.92 -9.02
C LEU A 83 10.26 9.43 -7.78
N ALA A 84 11.53 9.07 -7.61
CA ALA A 84 12.33 9.49 -6.47
C ALA A 84 12.53 11.02 -6.44
N ARG A 85 12.82 11.63 -7.60
CA ARG A 85 12.91 13.10 -7.73
C ARG A 85 11.60 13.78 -7.33
N LEU A 86 10.47 13.32 -7.83
CA LEU A 86 9.14 13.88 -7.51
C LEU A 86 8.81 13.70 -6.02
N ALA A 87 9.10 12.53 -5.45
CA ALA A 87 8.91 12.26 -4.03
C ALA A 87 9.77 13.19 -3.15
N LYS A 88 11.03 13.43 -3.53
CA LYS A 88 11.90 14.40 -2.85
C LYS A 88 11.37 15.82 -2.96
N GLN A 89 10.95 16.26 -4.15
CA GLN A 89 10.34 17.58 -4.35
C GLN A 89 9.07 17.76 -3.51
N ALA A 90 8.31 16.69 -3.32
CA ALA A 90 7.13 16.67 -2.46
C ALA A 90 7.48 16.55 -0.96
N GLY A 91 8.75 16.41 -0.58
CA GLY A 91 9.20 16.31 0.81
C GLY A 91 8.80 15.00 1.50
N VAL A 92 8.74 13.90 0.76
CA VAL A 92 8.31 12.57 1.23
C VAL A 92 9.32 11.47 0.89
N ALA A 93 10.61 11.84 0.79
CA ALA A 93 11.70 10.92 0.44
C ALA A 93 13.02 11.33 1.09
N ASP A 94 13.13 11.14 2.42
CA ASP A 94 14.40 11.34 3.14
C ASP A 94 15.39 10.22 2.80
N ALA A 95 14.87 8.99 2.67
CA ALA A 95 15.62 7.83 2.22
C ALA A 95 14.76 6.93 1.33
N VAL A 96 15.44 6.10 0.53
CA VAL A 96 14.83 5.13 -0.39
C VAL A 96 15.34 3.74 -0.09
N HIS A 97 14.42 2.78 -0.01
CA HIS A 97 14.71 1.35 0.14
C HIS A 97 14.19 0.61 -1.09
N LEU A 98 15.12 -0.02 -1.81
CA LEU A 98 14.81 -0.80 -3.02
C LEU A 98 14.62 -2.27 -2.65
N ASP A 99 13.98 -3.05 -3.52
CA ASP A 99 13.94 -4.51 -3.37
C ASP A 99 15.37 -5.11 -3.36
N PRO A 100 15.58 -6.25 -2.69
CA PRO A 100 16.86 -6.97 -2.72
C PRO A 100 17.39 -7.18 -4.14
N GLY A 101 18.69 -6.98 -4.32
CA GLY A 101 19.34 -7.11 -5.63
C GLY A 101 19.11 -5.94 -6.60
N SER A 102 18.26 -4.97 -6.25
CA SER A 102 18.10 -3.73 -7.01
C SER A 102 19.09 -2.66 -6.53
N SER A 103 19.67 -1.91 -7.46
CA SER A 103 20.51 -0.75 -7.15
C SER A 103 20.19 0.41 -8.09
N ALA A 104 20.23 1.63 -7.56
CA ALA A 104 20.07 2.85 -8.34
C ALA A 104 20.81 3.99 -7.65
N SER A 105 21.48 4.84 -8.43
CA SER A 105 22.02 6.10 -7.94
C SER A 105 20.96 7.19 -8.10
N LEU A 106 20.42 7.67 -6.98
CA LEU A 106 19.33 8.65 -6.93
C LEU A 106 19.85 9.98 -6.37
N ALA A 107 19.94 10.98 -7.24
CA ALA A 107 20.57 12.26 -6.90
C ALA A 107 19.93 12.93 -5.68
N GLY A 108 20.73 13.10 -4.63
CA GLY A 108 20.33 13.79 -3.40
C GLY A 108 19.29 13.06 -2.56
N ILE A 109 19.13 11.75 -2.72
CA ILE A 109 18.30 10.94 -1.83
C ILE A 109 19.21 9.88 -1.22
N THR A 110 19.10 9.70 0.10
CA THR A 110 19.88 8.67 0.80
C THR A 110 19.37 7.30 0.39
N ALA A 111 20.24 6.46 -0.16
CA ALA A 111 19.95 5.04 -0.32
C ALA A 111 20.02 4.36 1.06
N GLY A 112 18.90 3.84 1.54
CA GLY A 112 18.85 3.04 2.75
C GLY A 112 19.20 1.57 2.47
N GLN A 113 19.12 0.74 3.51
CA GLN A 113 19.25 -0.71 3.36
C GLN A 113 18.16 -1.23 2.39
N PRO A 114 18.44 -2.26 1.59
CA PRO A 114 17.41 -2.92 0.78
C PRO A 114 16.25 -3.40 1.67
N LEU A 115 15.04 -3.42 1.11
CA LEU A 115 13.88 -4.00 1.79
C LEU A 115 14.12 -5.47 2.10
N ASP A 116 13.64 -5.93 3.25
CA ASP A 116 13.68 -7.32 3.66
C ASP A 116 12.40 -7.68 4.42
N GLU A 117 12.39 -8.87 5.02
CA GLU A 117 11.28 -9.40 5.82
C GLU A 117 10.96 -8.59 7.10
N SER A 118 11.80 -7.65 7.50
CA SER A 118 11.52 -6.75 8.64
C SER A 118 10.58 -5.60 8.30
N TYR A 119 10.23 -5.40 7.02
CA TYR A 119 9.14 -4.50 6.64
C TYR A 119 7.83 -4.96 7.29
N ARG A 120 7.15 -4.03 7.94
CA ARG A 120 5.85 -4.28 8.55
C ARG A 120 4.82 -3.29 8.04
N THR A 121 3.73 -3.80 7.49
CA THR A 121 2.56 -2.98 7.14
C THR A 121 2.02 -2.30 8.40
N ALA A 122 1.64 -1.03 8.29
CA ALA A 122 1.01 -0.29 9.37
C ALA A 122 -0.43 -0.80 9.61
N PRO A 123 -0.99 -0.64 10.83
CA PRO A 123 -2.36 -1.05 11.12
C PRO A 123 -3.39 -0.52 10.11
N ALA A 124 -4.51 -1.24 9.94
CA ALA A 124 -5.55 -0.84 8.99
C ALA A 124 -6.10 0.58 9.24
N SER A 125 -6.12 1.03 10.49
CA SER A 125 -6.52 2.40 10.89
C SER A 125 -5.56 3.50 10.41
N ASP A 126 -4.37 3.13 9.96
CA ASP A 126 -3.34 4.04 9.46
C ASP A 126 -3.24 4.02 7.94
N GLN A 127 -3.88 3.07 7.27
CA GLN A 127 -3.93 3.01 5.82
C GLN A 127 -4.91 4.04 5.27
N LYS A 128 -4.51 4.72 4.18
CA LYS A 128 -5.36 5.57 3.35
C LYS A 128 -6.10 6.64 4.18
N LYS A 129 -5.34 7.30 5.06
CA LYS A 129 -5.86 8.19 6.09
C LYS A 129 -6.80 9.28 5.59
N GLN A 130 -6.57 9.81 4.39
CA GLN A 130 -7.35 10.92 3.85
C GLN A 130 -8.78 10.50 3.48
N ILE A 131 -9.01 9.21 3.21
CA ILE A 131 -10.35 8.66 2.93
C ILE A 131 -11.20 8.61 4.21
N GLN A 132 -10.59 8.34 5.36
CA GLN A 132 -11.30 8.14 6.62
C GLN A 132 -12.13 9.37 6.99
N GLY A 133 -13.37 9.15 7.45
CA GLY A 133 -14.32 10.20 7.79
C GLY A 133 -14.87 10.99 6.60
N THR A 134 -14.61 10.57 5.35
CA THR A 134 -15.23 11.15 4.15
C THR A 134 -16.29 10.22 3.59
N ARG A 135 -17.14 10.71 2.68
CA ARG A 135 -18.11 9.87 1.95
C ARG A 135 -17.45 8.72 1.17
N PHE A 136 -16.17 8.87 0.78
CA PHE A 136 -15.43 7.83 0.07
C PHE A 136 -15.15 6.59 0.93
N ALA A 137 -15.15 6.71 2.26
CA ALA A 137 -14.92 5.59 3.18
C ALA A 137 -16.02 4.51 3.14
N ARG A 138 -17.16 4.81 2.50
CA ARG A 138 -18.29 3.89 2.34
C ARG A 138 -18.15 2.98 1.12
N LEU A 139 -17.15 3.25 0.27
CA LEU A 139 -16.96 2.55 -0.99
C LEU A 139 -16.04 1.34 -0.82
N GLN A 140 -16.36 0.28 -1.53
CA GLN A 140 -15.40 -0.78 -1.83
C GLN A 140 -14.52 -0.30 -2.99
N LEU A 141 -13.25 -0.01 -2.70
CA LEU A 141 -12.28 0.49 -3.66
C LEU A 141 -11.24 -0.60 -3.95
N SER A 142 -10.83 -0.74 -5.21
CA SER A 142 -9.62 -1.51 -5.52
C SER A 142 -8.39 -0.81 -4.92
N ALA A 143 -7.26 -1.51 -4.79
CA ALA A 143 -6.04 -0.92 -4.22
C ALA A 143 -5.55 0.34 -4.99
N GLY A 144 -5.68 0.32 -6.32
CA GLY A 144 -5.35 1.47 -7.17
C GLY A 144 -6.31 2.64 -6.99
N GLN A 145 -7.63 2.35 -6.95
CA GLN A 145 -8.63 3.37 -6.65
C GLN A 145 -8.40 3.98 -5.26
N ALA A 146 -8.20 3.15 -4.23
CA ALA A 146 -7.93 3.61 -2.88
C ALA A 146 -6.69 4.51 -2.82
N THR A 147 -5.62 4.17 -3.55
CA THR A 147 -4.41 5.01 -3.65
C THR A 147 -4.73 6.39 -4.21
N LYS A 148 -5.45 6.46 -5.32
CA LYS A 148 -5.76 7.73 -6.00
C LYS A 148 -6.84 8.52 -5.27
N VAL A 149 -7.88 7.87 -4.77
CA VAL A 149 -8.89 8.51 -3.93
C VAL A 149 -8.26 9.06 -2.66
N ASN A 150 -7.38 8.31 -1.96
CA ASN A 150 -6.66 8.83 -0.79
C ASN A 150 -5.81 10.06 -1.12
N ALA A 151 -5.16 10.07 -2.27
CA ALA A 151 -4.34 11.19 -2.71
C ALA A 151 -5.12 12.51 -2.87
N PHE A 152 -6.42 12.44 -3.17
CA PHE A 152 -7.23 13.60 -3.55
C PHE A 152 -8.46 13.84 -2.65
N ALA A 153 -8.89 12.87 -1.83
CA ALA A 153 -10.17 12.88 -1.11
C ALA A 153 -10.46 14.17 -0.34
N ARG A 154 -9.43 14.78 0.24
CA ARG A 154 -9.54 16.01 1.05
C ARG A 154 -9.02 17.27 0.35
N GLN A 155 -8.09 17.15 -0.59
CA GLN A 155 -7.49 18.30 -1.28
C GLN A 155 -8.24 18.67 -2.56
N ASN A 156 -8.68 17.68 -3.33
CA ASN A 156 -9.42 17.86 -4.56
C ASN A 156 -10.43 16.71 -4.74
N PRO A 157 -11.57 16.77 -4.04
CA PRO A 157 -12.58 15.71 -4.13
C PRO A 157 -13.10 15.49 -5.54
N GLY A 158 -13.08 16.52 -6.41
CA GLY A 158 -13.44 16.40 -7.82
C GLY A 158 -12.52 15.42 -8.56
N LYS A 159 -11.20 15.59 -8.40
CA LYS A 159 -10.21 14.66 -8.97
C LYS A 159 -10.32 13.25 -8.37
N ALA A 160 -10.70 13.10 -7.10
CA ALA A 160 -10.97 11.79 -6.53
C ALA A 160 -12.14 11.06 -7.22
N LEU A 161 -13.17 11.79 -7.70
CA LEU A 161 -14.33 11.21 -8.39
C LEU A 161 -13.97 10.64 -9.77
N GLU A 162 -12.92 11.13 -10.42
CA GLU A 162 -12.42 10.63 -11.71
C GLU A 162 -11.94 9.18 -11.61
N TRP A 163 -11.52 8.75 -10.42
CA TRP A 163 -11.06 7.38 -10.14
C TRP A 163 -12.16 6.41 -9.75
N LEU A 164 -13.41 6.89 -9.64
CA LEU A 164 -14.56 6.07 -9.29
C LEU A 164 -15.30 5.60 -10.54
N THR A 165 -15.93 4.44 -10.46
CA THR A 165 -16.90 4.00 -11.47
C THR A 165 -18.18 4.85 -11.39
N PRO A 166 -19.02 4.89 -12.45
CA PRO A 166 -20.33 5.54 -12.36
C PRO A 166 -21.18 5.06 -11.19
N VAL A 167 -21.16 3.75 -10.90
CA VAL A 167 -21.89 3.13 -9.78
C VAL A 167 -21.37 3.62 -8.43
N GLN A 168 -20.04 3.64 -8.23
CA GLN A 168 -19.43 4.16 -7.00
C GLN A 168 -19.74 5.65 -6.80
N ARG A 169 -19.76 6.45 -7.87
CA ARG A 169 -20.17 7.86 -7.77
C ARG A 169 -21.61 8.01 -7.32
N GLU A 170 -22.52 7.17 -7.80
CA GLU A 170 -23.92 7.18 -7.38
C GLU A 170 -24.08 6.82 -5.90
N GLN A 171 -23.35 5.82 -5.41
CA GLN A 171 -23.39 5.38 -4.00
C GLN A 171 -23.02 6.48 -2.99
N ILE A 172 -22.27 7.49 -3.40
CA ILE A 172 -21.85 8.60 -2.54
C ILE A 172 -22.60 9.91 -2.82
N LYS A 173 -23.58 9.92 -3.73
CA LYS A 173 -24.53 11.03 -3.87
C LYS A 173 -25.52 10.98 -2.71
N GLY A 174 -25.76 12.11 -2.05
CA GLY A 174 -26.66 12.22 -0.89
C GLY A 174 -26.04 11.89 0.47
N ALA A 175 -24.76 11.53 0.49
CA ALA A 175 -23.96 11.43 1.70
C ALA A 175 -23.52 12.84 2.13
N ASN A 176 -24.34 13.53 2.93
CA ASN A 176 -23.91 14.70 3.69
C ASN A 176 -22.77 14.33 4.64
#